data_AF-A0A084SE22-F1
#
_entry.id   AF-A0A084SE22-F1
#
_cell.length_a   1.000
_cell.length_b   1.000
_cell.length_c   1.000
_cell.angle_alpha   90.00
_cell.angle_beta   90.00
_cell.angle_gamma   90.00
#
_symmetry.space_group_name_H-M   'P 1'
#
loop_
_entity.id
_entity.type
_entity.pdbx_description
1 polymer ?
#
loop_
_entity_poly.entity_id
_entity_poly.type
_entity_poly.pdbx_seq_one_letter_code
_entity_poly.pdbx_strand_id
1 'polypeptide(L)' 'MERVPWAAHDSSFTHAFEELVAWQAQRLDKSSICRLLGINWRTVGTIIERVVEERLSPERLEGLQVIGMDELGWK' A
#
# COMPACT_ATOMS: atom_id res chain seq x y z
N MET A 1 2.27 -22.12 -2.57
CA MET A 1 1.90 -21.68 -3.93
C MET A 1 3.14 -21.57 -4.80
N GLU A 2 2.99 -21.74 -6.11
CA GLU A 2 4.06 -21.55 -7.11
C GLU A 2 4.43 -20.06 -7.24
N ARG A 3 5.70 -19.75 -7.51
CA ARG A 3 6.14 -18.39 -7.80
C ARG A 3 5.85 -18.07 -9.26
N VAL A 4 5.04 -17.05 -9.50
CA VAL A 4 4.72 -16.53 -10.84
C VAL A 4 5.32 -15.14 -11.02
N PRO A 5 5.72 -14.75 -12.24
CA PRO A 5 6.37 -13.46 -12.47
C PRO A 5 5.40 -12.25 -12.45
N TRP A 6 4.08 -12.47 -12.41
CA TRP A 6 3.08 -11.41 -12.52
C TRP A 6 2.30 -11.14 -11.22
N ALA A 7 2.54 -11.87 -10.14
CA ALA A 7 1.83 -11.70 -8.88
C ALA A 7 2.71 -12.05 -7.67
N ALA A 8 2.50 -11.33 -6.56
CA ALA A 8 3.17 -11.62 -5.32
C ALA A 8 2.70 -12.95 -4.71
N HIS A 9 3.53 -13.53 -3.84
CA HIS A 9 3.17 -14.76 -3.13
C HIS A 9 1.88 -14.57 -2.33
N ASP A 10 0.96 -15.54 -2.45
CA ASP A 10 -0.36 -15.55 -1.83
C ASP A 10 -1.24 -14.32 -2.15
N SER A 11 -0.93 -13.58 -3.23
CA SER A 11 -1.82 -12.53 -3.72
C SER A 11 -2.81 -13.08 -4.75
N SER A 12 -4.07 -12.66 -4.62
CA SER A 12 -5.10 -12.88 -5.64
C SER A 12 -5.02 -11.87 -6.79
N PHE A 13 -4.06 -10.94 -6.76
CA PHE A 13 -3.95 -9.82 -7.69
C PHE A 13 -2.61 -9.83 -8.42
N THR A 14 -2.58 -9.19 -9.60
CA THR A 14 -1.33 -8.98 -10.34
C THR A 14 -0.54 -7.83 -9.74
N HIS A 15 0.78 -7.82 -9.94
CA HIS A 15 1.63 -6.69 -9.55
C HIS A 15 1.12 -5.37 -10.13
N ALA A 16 0.70 -5.35 -11.40
CA ALA A 16 0.15 -4.15 -12.02
C ALA A 16 -1.12 -3.64 -11.33
N PHE A 17 -1.98 -4.53 -10.84
CA PHE A 17 -3.16 -4.13 -10.07
C PHE A 17 -2.78 -3.61 -8.68
N GLU A 18 -1.86 -4.29 -8.00
CA GLU A 18 -1.35 -3.84 -6.69
C GLU A 18 -0.66 -2.47 -6.79
N GLU A 19 0.09 -2.23 -7.86
CA GLU A 19 0.67 -0.93 -8.17
C GLU A 19 -0.39 0.16 -8.39
N LEU A 20 -1.47 -0.16 -9.10
CA LEU A 20 -2.58 0.78 -9.28
C LEU A 20 -3.21 1.15 -7.93
N VAL A 21 -3.45 0.16 -7.06
CA VAL A 21 -3.99 0.40 -5.70
C VAL A 21 -3.04 1.31 -4.91
N ALA A 22 -1.73 1.03 -4.91
CA ALA A 22 -0.73 1.83 -4.22
C ALA A 22 -0.60 3.25 -4.80
N TRP A 23 -0.74 3.41 -6.11
CA TRP A 23 -0.75 4.72 -6.75
C TRP A 23 -1.98 5.54 -6.35
N GLN A 24 -3.17 4.93 -6.35
CA GLN A 24 -4.40 5.58 -5.89
C GLN A 24 -4.32 6.00 -4.42
N ALA A 25 -3.67 5.18 -3.57
CA ALA A 25 -3.51 5.45 -2.14
C ALA A 25 -2.73 6.73 -1.81
N GLN A 26 -1.95 7.27 -2.74
CA GLN A 26 -1.26 8.53 -2.57
C GLN A 26 -2.18 9.75 -2.75
N ARG A 27 -3.38 9.55 -3.32
CA ARG A 27 -4.24 10.63 -3.82
C ARG A 27 -5.69 10.54 -3.31
N LEU A 28 -6.13 9.35 -2.93
CA LEU A 28 -7.51 9.07 -2.49
C LEU A 28 -7.53 8.43 -1.11
N ASP A 29 -8.62 8.65 -0.38
CA ASP A 29 -8.91 7.91 0.84
C ASP A 29 -9.25 6.43 0.53
N LYS A 30 -9.07 5.54 1.52
CA LYS A 30 -9.32 4.10 1.36
C LYS A 30 -10.75 3.78 0.91
N SER A 31 -11.76 4.54 1.34
CA SER A 31 -13.15 4.28 0.96
C SER A 31 -13.37 4.57 -0.52
N SER A 32 -12.76 5.64 -1.04
CA SER A 32 -12.78 5.97 -2.47
C SER A 32 -12.09 4.91 -3.32
N ILE A 33 -10.96 4.35 -2.85
CA ILE A 33 -10.26 3.25 -3.54
C ILE A 33 -11.12 1.99 -3.59
N CYS A 34 -11.74 1.61 -2.46
CA CYS A 34 -12.64 0.45 -2.39
C CYS A 34 -13.77 0.56 -3.41
N ARG A 35 -14.39 1.74 -3.52
CA ARG A 35 -15.46 1.99 -4.50
C ARG A 35 -14.96 1.95 -5.93
N LEU A 36 -13.80 2.56 -6.21
CA LEU A 36 -13.25 2.65 -7.55
C LEU A 36 -12.80 1.28 -8.10
N LEU A 37 -12.14 0.48 -7.26
CA LEU A 37 -11.49 -0.76 -7.69
C LEU A 37 -12.28 -2.03 -7.31
N GLY A 38 -13.38 -1.90 -6.57
CA GLY A 38 -14.25 -3.01 -6.22
C GLY A 38 -13.66 -4.01 -5.22
N ILE A 39 -12.67 -3.58 -4.41
CA ILE A 39 -12.01 -4.42 -3.41
C ILE A 39 -12.31 -3.94 -2.00
N ASN A 40 -12.23 -4.86 -1.02
CA ASN A 40 -12.52 -4.52 0.36
C ASN A 40 -11.37 -3.73 1.02
N TRP A 41 -11.68 -3.03 2.11
CA TRP A 41 -10.73 -2.16 2.78
C TRP A 41 -9.49 -2.88 3.34
N ARG A 42 -9.64 -4.15 3.77
CA ARG A 42 -8.52 -4.96 4.28
C ARG A 42 -7.56 -5.30 3.15
N THR A 43 -8.11 -5.67 2.00
CA THR A 43 -7.33 -5.93 0.78
C THR A 43 -6.54 -4.70 0.35
N VAL A 44 -7.16 -3.51 0.38
CA VAL A 44 -6.42 -2.25 0.12
C VAL A 44 -5.25 -2.09 1.09
N GLY A 45 -5.48 -2.32 2.38
CA GLY A 45 -4.43 -2.26 3.41
C GLY A 45 -3.28 -3.22 3.15
N THR A 46 -3.58 -4.52 2.97
CA THR A 46 -2.59 -5.56 2.72
C THR A 46 -1.77 -5.30 1.45
N ILE A 47 -2.39 -4.78 0.39
CA ILE A 47 -1.67 -4.41 -0.84
C ILE A 47 -0.70 -3.26 -0.56
N ILE A 48 -1.15 -2.20 0.13
CA ILE A 48 -0.30 -1.06 0.46
C ILE A 48 0.88 -1.49 1.32
N GLU A 49 0.64 -2.29 2.37
CA GLU A 49 1.67 -2.84 3.25
C GLU A 49 2.74 -3.59 2.45
N ARG A 50 2.32 -4.52 1.61
CA ARG A 50 3.22 -5.31 0.76
C ARG A 50 4.06 -4.45 -0.18
N VAL A 51 3.43 -3.50 -0.89
CA VAL A 51 4.14 -2.61 -1.82
C VAL A 51 5.14 -1.71 -1.08
N VAL A 52 4.78 -1.25 0.13
CA VAL A 52 5.67 -0.45 0.97
C VAL A 52 6.85 -1.28 1.46
N GLU A 53 6.62 -2.50 1.94
CA GLU A 53 7.67 -3.42 2.40
C GLU A 53 8.64 -3.79 1.27
N GLU A 54 8.15 -3.97 0.05
CA GLU A 54 9.00 -4.29 -1.11
C GLU A 54 9.90 -3.11 -1.52
N ARG A 55 9.42 -1.87 -1.38
CA ARG A 55 10.08 -0.69 -1.95
C ARG A 55 10.89 0.13 -0.96
N LEU A 56 10.46 0.16 0.30
CA LEU A 56 11.11 0.95 1.32
C LEU A 56 12.12 0.10 2.07
N SER A 57 13.38 0.52 2.04
CA SER A 57 14.41 -0.08 2.87
C SER A 57 14.01 0.03 4.36
N PRO A 58 14.12 -1.06 5.14
CA PRO A 58 13.95 -1.04 6.59
C PRO A 58 14.90 -0.03 7.26
N GLU A 59 16.09 0.14 6.71
CA GLU A 59 17.17 1.00 7.20
C GLU A 59 16.96 2.50 6.90
N ARG A 60 15.91 2.87 6.16
CA ARG A 60 15.69 4.28 5.73
C ARG A 60 15.56 5.30 6.88
N LEU A 61 15.34 4.83 8.10
CA LEU A 61 15.24 5.64 9.31
C LEU A 61 16.48 5.51 10.21
N GLU A 62 17.54 4.84 9.76
CA GLU A 62 18.80 4.78 10.51
C GLU A 62 19.36 6.17 10.74
N GLY A 63 19.73 6.46 11.99
CA GLY A 63 20.24 7.77 12.40
C GLY A 63 19.19 8.87 12.52
N LEU A 64 17.88 8.59 12.30
CA LEU A 64 16.80 9.55 12.53
C LEU A 64 16.79 9.98 14.00
N GLN A 65 17.02 11.27 14.25
CA GLN A 65 17.06 11.84 15.61
C GLN A 65 15.71 12.43 16.05
N VAL A 66 14.93 12.95 15.10
CA VAL A 66 13.67 13.65 15.37
C VAL A 66 12.68 13.28 14.29
N ILE A 67 11.46 12.93 14.71
CA ILE A 67 10.32 12.71 13.82
C ILE A 67 9.18 13.65 14.25
N GLY A 68 8.66 14.43 13.31
CA GLY A 68 7.48 15.26 13.53
C GLY A 68 6.22 14.47 13.20
N MET A 69 5.24 14.47 14.10
CA MET A 69 3.89 14.00 13.83
C MET A 69 2.98 15.21 13.81
N ASP A 70 2.25 15.38 12.71
CA ASP A 70 1.23 16.42 12.57
C ASP A 70 -0.14 15.77 12.44
N GLU A 71 -1.11 16.29 13.18
CA GLU A 71 -2.49 15.83 13.13
C GLU A 71 -3.32 16.80 12.28
N LEU A 72 -3.85 16.29 11.18
CA LEU A 72 -4.80 17.03 10.35
C LEU A 72 -6.20 16.88 10.95
N GLY A 73 -6.77 17.97 11.46
CA GLY A 73 -8.15 18.03 11.90
C GLY A 73 -9.13 18.07 10.72
N TRP A 74 -10.09 17.15 10.69
CA TRP A 74 -11.25 17.24 9.78
C TRP A 74 -12.45 17.86 10.50
N LYS A 75 -13.37 18.48 9.75
CA LYS A 75 -14.62 19.05 10.27
C LYS A 75 -15.81 18.15 9.97
#